data_AF-A0A9E3DP20-F1
#
_entry.id   AF-A0A9E3DP20-F1
#
_cell.length_a   1.000
_cell.length_b   1.000
_cell.length_c   1.000
_cell.angle_alpha   90.00
_cell.angle_beta   90.00
_cell.angle_gamma   90.00
#
_symmetry.space_group_name_H-M   'P 1'
#
loop_
_entity.id
_entity.type
_entity.pdbx_description
1 polymer ?
#
loop_
_entity_poly.entity_id
_entity_poly.type
_entity_poly.pdbx_seq_one_letter_code
_entity_poly.pdbx_strand_id
1 'polypeptide(L)'
;GMIYWDVRLSDHEPTLEVRISDVAATVEEAVLLAVLVRGLAGRALDEGSAPGTRGGGPSREVLAASLWRAARDGLSGHCVDPDSGALVPTWRRVDDLVRHVRPQLRSTGDEEFVTETLARLRAEGGGAQRQRAAFARRNRLTDVVDELVWPVEAG
;
A
#
# COMPACT_ATOMS: atom_id res chain seq x y z
N GLY A 1 13.55 -24.56 -6.40
CA GLY A 1 12.69 -23.50 -6.98
C GLY A 1 12.68 -22.33 -6.04
N MET A 2 12.70 -21.09 -6.54
CA MET A 2 12.58 -19.91 -5.68
C MET A 2 11.19 -19.89 -5.05
N ILE A 3 11.15 -19.76 -3.74
CA ILE A 3 9.91 -19.54 -3.00
C ILE A 3 9.62 -18.04 -3.10
N TYR A 4 8.51 -17.68 -3.74
CA TYR A 4 8.06 -16.28 -3.85
C TYR A 4 7.16 -15.97 -2.65
N TRP A 5 7.69 -15.19 -1.71
CA TRP A 5 6.95 -14.72 -0.54
C TRP A 5 6.70 -13.21 -0.67
N ASP A 6 5.45 -12.80 -0.43
CA ASP A 6 5.06 -11.39 -0.42
C ASP A 6 5.74 -10.62 0.72
N VAL A 7 6.03 -11.31 1.83
CA VAL A 7 6.78 -10.80 2.98
C VAL A 7 7.70 -11.89 3.50
N ARG A 8 8.94 -11.55 3.84
CA ARG A 8 9.91 -12.51 4.39
C ARG A 8 10.84 -11.89 5.43
N LEU A 9 11.41 -12.74 6.28
CA LEU A 9 12.60 -12.38 7.05
C LEU A 9 13.81 -12.37 6.11
N SER A 10 14.70 -11.40 6.29
CA SER A 10 15.98 -11.41 5.59
C SER A 10 16.94 -12.41 6.24
N ASP A 11 17.68 -13.16 5.42
CA ASP A 11 18.69 -14.12 5.88
C ASP A 11 20.04 -13.44 6.21
N HIS A 12 20.20 -12.17 5.83
CA HIS A 12 21.44 -11.41 5.95
C HIS A 12 21.33 -10.24 6.92
N GLU A 13 20.18 -9.59 6.94
CA GLU A 13 19.92 -8.42 7.78
C GLU A 13 18.82 -8.74 8.81
N PRO A 14 18.81 -8.13 10.00
CA PRO A 14 17.74 -8.30 10.99
C PRO A 14 16.48 -7.51 10.59
N THR A 15 15.95 -7.76 9.39
CA THR A 15 14.87 -6.98 8.78
C THR A 15 13.74 -7.85 8.24
N LEU A 16 12.56 -7.23 8.13
CA LEU A 16 11.41 -7.75 7.41
C LEU A 16 11.38 -7.13 6.00
N GLU A 17 11.39 -7.96 4.98
CA GLU A 17 11.32 -7.53 3.58
C GLU A 17 9.89 -7.68 3.05
N VAL A 18 9.24 -6.55 2.73
CA VAL A 18 7.92 -6.50 2.07
C VAL A 18 8.12 -6.32 0.57
N ARG A 19 7.63 -7.26 -0.23
CA ARG A 19 7.97 -7.42 -1.66
C ARG A 19 6.75 -7.50 -2.58
N ILE A 20 5.59 -7.09 -2.08
CA ILE A 20 4.30 -7.22 -2.77
C ILE A 20 4.00 -6.08 -3.75
N SER A 21 4.73 -4.96 -3.63
CA SER A 21 4.39 -3.71 -4.32
C SER A 21 5.20 -3.51 -5.60
N ASP A 22 4.56 -2.89 -6.59
CA ASP A 22 5.23 -2.33 -7.76
C ASP A 22 6.08 -1.10 -7.38
N VAL A 23 6.95 -0.67 -8.30
CA VAL A 23 7.65 0.61 -8.19
C VAL A 23 6.64 1.75 -8.23
N ALA A 24 6.65 2.62 -7.22
CA ALA A 24 5.75 3.76 -7.16
C ALA A 24 6.11 4.81 -8.22
N ALA A 25 5.10 5.56 -8.68
CA ALA A 25 5.28 6.56 -9.74
C ALA A 25 5.92 7.86 -9.22
N THR A 26 5.85 8.14 -7.91
CA THR A 26 6.51 9.29 -7.29
C THR A 26 7.28 8.90 -6.03
N VAL A 27 8.23 9.75 -5.62
CA VAL A 27 9.01 9.57 -4.39
C VAL A 27 8.08 9.59 -3.17
N GLU A 28 7.12 10.51 -3.13
CA GLU A 28 6.16 10.64 -2.03
C GLU A 28 5.29 9.39 -1.90
N GLU A 29 4.85 8.79 -3.01
CA GLU A 29 4.08 7.54 -3.01
C GLU A 29 4.94 6.36 -2.51
N ALA A 30 6.22 6.31 -2.89
CA ALA A 30 7.15 5.29 -2.38
C ALA A 30 7.38 5.44 -0.87
N VAL A 31 7.58 6.67 -0.39
CA VAL A 31 7.78 6.96 1.04
C VAL A 31 6.50 6.68 1.82
N LEU A 32 5.32 7.02 1.30
CA LEU A 32 4.04 6.70 1.92
C LEU A 32 3.91 5.20 2.19
N LEU A 33 4.21 4.36 1.19
CA LEU A 33 4.19 2.90 1.34
C LEU A 33 5.16 2.46 2.44
N ALA A 34 6.40 2.96 2.43
CA ALA A 34 7.42 2.61 3.42
C ALA A 34 7.00 3.00 4.85
N VAL A 35 6.43 4.19 5.03
CA VAL A 35 5.94 4.70 6.32
C VAL A 35 4.77 3.84 6.84
N LEU A 36 3.81 3.49 5.97
CA LEU A 36 2.69 2.63 6.36
C LEU A 36 3.14 1.22 6.74
N VAL A 37 4.09 0.64 6.00
CA VAL A 37 4.70 -0.66 6.33
C VAL A 37 5.43 -0.60 7.67
N ARG A 38 6.20 0.47 7.93
CA ARG A 38 6.86 0.69 9.22
C ARG A 38 5.85 0.82 10.36
N GLY A 39 4.77 1.55 10.14
CA GLY A 39 3.66 1.68 11.10
C GLY A 39 3.00 0.35 11.43
N LEU A 40 2.75 -0.48 10.42
CA LEU A 40 2.22 -1.85 10.60
C LEU A 40 3.19 -2.75 11.37
N ALA A 41 4.48 -2.71 11.05
CA ALA A 41 5.49 -3.49 11.76
C ALA A 41 5.56 -3.07 13.24
N GLY A 42 5.55 -1.76 13.52
CA GLY A 42 5.51 -1.24 14.88
C GLY A 42 4.24 -1.67 15.65
N ARG A 43 3.06 -1.60 15.01
CA ARG A 43 1.81 -2.10 15.63
C ARG A 43 1.90 -3.59 15.95
N ALA A 44 2.41 -4.40 15.03
CA ALA A 44 2.52 -5.83 15.22
C ALA A 44 3.48 -6.20 16.38
N LEU A 45 4.54 -5.42 16.59
CA LEU A 45 5.45 -5.59 17.72
C LEU A 45 4.78 -5.25 19.06
N ASP A 46 4.00 -4.17 19.11
CA ASP A 46 3.25 -3.77 20.30
C ASP A 46 2.18 -4.82 20.67
N GLU A 47 1.41 -5.27 19.68
CA GLU A 47 0.28 -6.21 19.88
C GLU A 47 0.73 -7.67 20.06
N GLY A 48 1.78 -8.09 19.34
CA GLY A 48 2.34 -9.44 19.43
C GLY A 48 3.03 -9.73 20.77
N SER A 49 3.33 -8.69 21.53
CA SER A 49 3.89 -8.80 22.89
C SER A 49 2.82 -9.06 23.96
N ALA A 50 1.53 -8.88 23.64
CA ALA A 50 0.42 -9.10 24.57
C ALA A 50 0.02 -10.60 24.66
N PRO A 51 -0.22 -11.15 25.86
CA PRO A 51 -0.69 -12.53 26.00
C PRO A 51 -2.04 -12.77 25.31
N GLY A 52 -2.17 -13.84 24.54
CA GLY A 52 -3.45 -14.28 23.94
C GLY A 52 -3.82 -13.66 22.58
N THR A 53 -2.96 -12.84 21.97
CA THR A 53 -3.23 -12.15 20.69
C THR A 53 -3.01 -12.99 19.43
N ARG A 54 -2.56 -14.24 19.56
CA ARG A 54 -2.36 -15.16 18.42
C ARG A 54 -3.67 -15.83 18.01
N GLY A 55 -4.61 -15.04 17.48
CA GLY A 55 -5.77 -15.56 16.76
C GLY A 55 -5.36 -16.21 15.43
N GLY A 56 -6.19 -17.13 14.92
CA GLY A 56 -6.00 -17.68 13.58
C GLY A 56 -6.25 -16.59 12.53
N GLY A 57 -5.21 -16.23 11.77
CA GLY A 57 -5.34 -15.30 10.65
C GLY A 57 -6.26 -15.84 9.55
N PRO A 58 -6.60 -15.00 8.55
CA PRO A 58 -7.39 -15.43 7.39
C PRO A 58 -6.71 -16.62 6.69
N SER A 59 -7.53 -17.48 6.07
CA SER A 59 -7.00 -18.59 5.28
C SER A 59 -6.16 -18.06 4.11
N ARG A 60 -5.26 -18.90 3.57
CA ARG A 60 -4.41 -18.52 2.43
C ARG A 60 -5.24 -18.13 1.20
N GLU A 61 -6.37 -18.78 1.01
CA GLU A 61 -7.31 -18.52 -0.09
C GLU A 61 -7.95 -17.14 0.05
N VAL A 62 -8.33 -16.73 1.27
CA VAL A 62 -8.88 -15.40 1.54
C VAL A 62 -7.82 -14.32 1.31
N LEU A 63 -6.58 -14.55 1.74
CA LEU A 63 -5.46 -13.65 1.48
C LEU A 63 -5.22 -13.50 -0.02
N ALA A 64 -5.11 -14.62 -0.75
CA ALA A 64 -4.90 -14.61 -2.20
C ALA A 64 -6.03 -13.89 -2.95
N ALA A 65 -7.29 -14.11 -2.57
CA ALA A 65 -8.44 -13.42 -3.15
C ALA A 65 -8.41 -11.90 -2.87
N SER A 66 -8.00 -11.51 -1.65
CA SER A 66 -7.87 -10.10 -1.27
C SER A 66 -6.76 -9.40 -2.07
N LEU A 67 -5.61 -10.06 -2.23
CA LEU A 67 -4.49 -9.55 -3.02
C LEU A 67 -4.85 -9.40 -4.49
N TRP A 68 -5.49 -10.41 -5.07
CA TRP A 68 -5.96 -10.35 -6.45
C TRP A 68 -6.91 -9.18 -6.68
N ARG A 69 -7.86 -8.97 -5.76
CA ARG A 69 -8.81 -7.86 -5.86
C ARG A 69 -8.13 -6.50 -5.70
N ALA A 70 -7.18 -6.39 -4.77
CA ALA A 70 -6.39 -5.16 -4.60
C ALA A 70 -5.63 -4.80 -5.89
N ALA A 71 -4.98 -5.78 -6.52
CA ALA A 71 -4.26 -5.60 -7.77
C ALA A 71 -5.18 -5.23 -8.95
N ARG A 72 -6.39 -5.80 -8.99
CA ARG A 72 -7.34 -5.56 -10.09
C ARG A 72 -8.08 -4.23 -9.96
N ASP A 73 -8.64 -3.94 -8.79
CA ASP A 73 -9.59 -2.85 -8.61
C ASP A 73 -8.92 -1.57 -8.05
N GLY A 74 -7.79 -1.71 -7.36
CA GLY A 74 -7.02 -0.59 -6.79
C GLY A 74 -7.79 0.27 -5.77
N LEU A 75 -7.32 1.51 -5.58
CA LEU A 75 -7.86 2.46 -4.60
C LEU A 75 -9.28 2.95 -4.94
N SER A 76 -9.62 3.03 -6.22
CA SER A 76 -10.98 3.36 -6.69
C SER A 76 -11.96 2.18 -6.57
N GLY A 77 -11.47 1.02 -6.15
CA GLY A 77 -12.20 -0.23 -6.12
C GLY A 77 -12.90 -0.56 -4.80
N HIS A 78 -13.13 -1.85 -4.63
CA HIS A 78 -13.58 -2.44 -3.37
C HIS A 78 -12.57 -3.50 -2.92
N CYS A 79 -12.47 -3.72 -1.63
CA CYS A 79 -11.71 -4.82 -1.04
C CYS A 79 -12.57 -5.61 -0.05
N VAL A 80 -12.11 -6.80 0.30
CA VAL A 80 -12.79 -7.65 1.28
C VAL A 80 -12.47 -7.12 2.67
N ASP A 81 -13.51 -6.87 3.45
CA ASP A 81 -13.39 -6.60 4.88
C ASP A 81 -13.07 -7.93 5.61
N PRO A 82 -11.94 -8.03 6.34
CA PRO A 82 -11.49 -9.29 6.93
C PRO A 82 -12.37 -9.77 8.09
N ASP A 83 -13.15 -8.89 8.72
CA ASP A 83 -13.97 -9.21 9.88
C ASP A 83 -15.36 -9.73 9.43
N SER A 84 -15.95 -9.06 8.45
CA SER A 84 -17.30 -9.35 7.96
C SER A 84 -17.34 -10.20 6.68
N GLY A 85 -16.23 -10.28 5.94
CA GLY A 85 -16.16 -10.88 4.60
C GLY A 85 -16.86 -10.07 3.51
N ALA A 86 -17.43 -8.91 3.83
CA ALA A 86 -18.17 -8.08 2.89
C ALA A 86 -17.23 -7.29 1.96
N LEU A 87 -17.71 -6.95 0.76
CA LEU A 87 -17.02 -5.99 -0.09
C LEU A 87 -17.29 -4.57 0.40
N VAL A 88 -16.23 -3.81 0.65
CA VAL A 88 -16.29 -2.42 1.09
C VAL A 88 -15.42 -1.54 0.19
N PRO A 89 -15.70 -0.23 0.06
CA PRO A 89 -14.83 0.67 -0.68
C PRO A 89 -13.39 0.61 -0.16
N THR A 90 -12.40 0.51 -1.05
CA THR A 90 -10.99 0.37 -0.65
C THR A 90 -10.56 1.51 0.28
N TRP A 91 -11.00 2.73 0.00
CA TRP A 91 -10.70 3.90 0.83
C TRP A 91 -11.18 3.78 2.27
N ARG A 92 -12.27 3.07 2.55
CA ARG A 92 -12.70 2.81 3.94
C ARG A 92 -11.64 2.00 4.69
N ARG A 93 -11.08 0.96 4.05
CA ARG A 93 -10.02 0.14 4.65
C ARG A 93 -8.68 0.87 4.75
N VAL A 94 -8.40 1.80 3.85
CA VAL A 94 -7.25 2.70 3.99
C VAL A 94 -7.42 3.61 5.21
N ASP A 95 -8.61 4.20 5.40
CA ASP A 95 -8.91 5.03 6.57
C ASP A 95 -8.81 4.21 7.88
N ASP A 96 -9.27 2.96 7.87
CA ASP A 96 -9.15 2.03 9.01
C ASP A 96 -7.68 1.64 9.28
N LEU A 97 -6.88 1.38 8.23
CA LEU A 97 -5.44 1.12 8.33
C LEU A 97 -4.72 2.30 9.00
N VAL A 98 -4.95 3.53 8.51
CA VAL A 98 -4.31 4.73 9.08
C VAL A 98 -4.71 4.92 10.53
N ARG A 99 -5.98 4.67 10.89
CA ARG A 99 -6.42 4.72 12.29
C ARG A 99 -5.70 3.69 13.14
N HIS A 100 -5.54 2.47 12.63
CA HIS A 100 -4.85 1.38 13.32
C HIS A 100 -3.37 1.71 13.59
N VAL A 101 -2.65 2.25 12.60
CA VAL A 101 -1.21 2.58 12.76
C VAL A 101 -0.94 3.98 13.31
N ARG A 102 -1.98 4.77 13.62
CA ARG A 102 -1.84 6.18 14.06
C ARG A 102 -0.89 6.39 15.25
N PRO A 103 -0.86 5.54 16.30
CA PRO A 103 0.08 5.74 17.40
C PRO A 103 1.55 5.72 16.94
N GLN A 104 1.88 4.86 15.98
CA GLN A 104 3.22 4.70 15.41
C GLN A 104 3.56 5.91 14.56
N LEU A 105 2.63 6.34 13.70
CA LEU A 105 2.80 7.55 12.88
C LEU A 105 3.05 8.80 13.75
N ARG A 106 2.35 8.92 14.89
CA ARG A 106 2.59 9.99 15.86
C ARG A 106 3.98 9.91 16.49
N SER A 107 4.39 8.71 16.89
CA SER A 107 5.69 8.51 17.54
C SER A 107 6.88 8.85 16.64
N THR A 108 6.71 8.71 15.32
CA THR A 108 7.74 9.02 14.33
C THR A 108 7.57 10.39 13.66
N GLY A 109 6.48 11.12 13.96
CA GLY A 109 6.18 12.41 13.34
C GLY A 109 5.66 12.33 11.91
N ASP A 110 5.22 11.16 11.44
CA ASP A 110 4.80 10.94 10.05
C ASP A 110 3.29 11.14 9.81
N GLU A 111 2.49 11.41 10.85
CA GLU A 111 1.01 11.45 10.72
C GLU A 111 0.54 12.45 9.66
N GLU A 112 1.07 13.68 9.70
CA GLU A 112 0.71 14.75 8.76
C GLU A 112 1.05 14.34 7.32
N PHE A 113 2.31 13.95 7.07
CA PHE A 113 2.77 13.48 5.77
C PHE A 113 1.89 12.36 5.19
N VAL A 114 1.52 11.36 6.00
CA VAL A 114 0.65 10.26 5.56
C VAL A 114 -0.73 10.78 5.19
N THR A 115 -1.34 11.61 6.04
CA THR A 115 -2.70 12.11 5.80
C THR A 115 -2.78 13.00 4.57
N GLU A 116 -1.81 13.89 4.36
CA GLU A 116 -1.76 14.78 3.20
C GLU A 116 -1.53 13.99 1.91
N THR A 117 -0.58 13.04 1.91
CA THR A 117 -0.28 12.24 0.72
C THR A 117 -1.46 11.36 0.33
N LEU A 118 -2.19 10.78 1.30
CA LEU A 118 -3.41 10.02 1.04
C LEU A 118 -4.56 10.89 0.55
N ALA A 119 -4.72 12.11 1.08
CA ALA A 119 -5.71 13.06 0.59
C ALA A 119 -5.47 13.43 -0.88
N ARG A 120 -4.20 13.67 -1.25
CA ARG A 120 -3.79 13.91 -2.63
C ARG A 120 -4.08 12.70 -3.53
N LEU A 121 -3.68 11.50 -3.12
CA LEU A 121 -3.99 10.26 -3.84
C LEU A 121 -5.50 10.05 -4.05
N ARG A 122 -6.32 10.43 -3.08
CA ARG A 122 -7.78 10.34 -3.16
C ARG A 122 -8.38 11.33 -4.15
N ALA A 123 -7.80 12.54 -4.23
CA ALA A 123 -8.26 13.60 -5.13
C ALA A 123 -7.78 13.42 -6.57
N GLU A 124 -6.51 13.07 -6.75
CA GLU A 124 -5.82 13.05 -8.06
C GLU A 124 -5.78 11.65 -8.68
N GLY A 125 -5.97 10.61 -7.87
CA GLY A 125 -5.81 9.21 -8.27
C GLY A 125 -4.35 8.75 -8.24
N GLY A 126 -4.15 7.44 -8.09
CA GLY A 126 -2.82 6.82 -8.06
C GLY A 126 -2.21 6.59 -9.44
N GLY A 127 -0.98 6.05 -9.49
CA GLY A 127 -0.22 5.84 -10.72
C GLY A 127 -1.00 5.12 -11.84
N ALA A 128 -1.74 4.05 -11.51
CA ALA A 128 -2.53 3.33 -12.52
C ALA A 128 -3.65 4.20 -13.13
N GLN A 129 -4.26 5.10 -12.35
CA GLN A 129 -5.28 6.02 -12.86
C GLN A 129 -4.66 7.09 -13.76
N ARG A 130 -3.52 7.67 -13.35
CA ARG A 130 -2.78 8.67 -14.14
C ARG A 130 -2.29 8.10 -15.46
N GLN A 131 -1.70 6.90 -15.45
CA GLN A 131 -1.27 6.19 -16.66
C GLN A 131 -2.43 5.90 -17.62
N ARG A 132 -3.58 5.42 -17.11
CA ARG A 132 -4.78 5.20 -17.94
C ARG A 132 -5.32 6.49 -18.53
N ALA A 133 -5.33 7.58 -17.74
CA ALA A 133 -5.75 8.90 -18.20
C ALA A 133 -4.81 9.42 -19.30
N ALA A 134 -3.49 9.26 -19.14
CA ALA A 134 -2.49 9.62 -20.14
C ALA A 134 -2.70 8.84 -21.45
N PHE A 135 -2.84 7.51 -21.38
CA PHE A 135 -3.14 6.68 -22.53
C PHE A 135 -4.42 7.11 -23.25
N ALA A 136 -5.49 7.40 -22.51
CA ALA A 136 -6.79 7.77 -23.07
C ALA A 136 -6.75 9.10 -23.86
N ARG A 137 -5.72 9.94 -23.69
CA ARG A 137 -5.58 11.21 -24.45
C ARG A 137 -5.43 10.95 -25.95
N ARG A 138 -4.60 9.98 -26.36
CA ARG A 138 -4.32 9.70 -27.78
C ARG A 138 -4.22 8.22 -28.14
N ASN A 139 -4.47 7.32 -27.20
CA ASN A 139 -4.29 5.87 -27.30
C ASN A 139 -2.87 5.46 -27.71
N ARG A 140 -1.85 6.12 -27.14
CA ARG A 140 -0.43 5.81 -27.39
C ARG A 140 0.28 5.45 -26.10
N LEU A 141 1.04 4.36 -26.13
CA LEU A 141 1.88 3.96 -24.98
C LEU A 141 2.97 5.00 -24.67
N THR A 142 3.38 5.81 -25.66
CA THR A 142 4.31 6.92 -25.44
C THR A 142 3.74 7.95 -24.47
N ASP A 143 2.43 8.21 -24.48
CA ASP A 143 1.82 9.14 -23.51
C ASP A 143 1.94 8.61 -22.07
N VAL A 144 1.97 7.29 -21.88
CA VAL A 144 2.19 6.65 -20.56
C VAL A 144 3.64 6.79 -20.12
N VAL A 145 4.59 6.63 -21.05
CA VAL A 145 6.02 6.84 -20.77
C VAL A 145 6.26 8.30 -20.41
N ASP A 146 5.73 9.24 -21.18
CA ASP A 146 5.87 10.67 -20.93
C ASP A 146 5.29 11.08 -19.56
N GLU A 147 4.21 10.41 -19.12
CA GLU A 147 3.62 10.61 -17.78
C GLU A 147 4.52 10.07 -16.64
N LEU A 148 5.30 9.02 -16.88
CA LEU A 148 6.13 8.37 -15.86
C LEU A 148 7.56 8.92 -15.80
N VAL A 149 8.02 9.54 -16.88
CA VAL A 149 9.34 10.17 -16.92
C VAL A 149 9.28 11.46 -16.12
N TRP A 150 10.01 11.50 -15.01
CA TRP A 150 10.21 12.71 -14.23
C TRP A 150 10.81 13.79 -15.15
N PRO A 151 10.27 15.03 -15.19
CA PRO A 151 10.93 16.10 -15.91
C PRO A 151 12.30 16.29 -15.28
N VAL A 152 13.34 15.95 -16.03
CA VAL A 152 14.70 16.36 -15.69
C VAL A 152 14.67 17.88 -15.79
N GLU A 153 14.63 18.58 -14.66
CA GLU A 153 14.94 19.99 -14.64
C GLU A 153 16.36 20.11 -15.19
N ALA A 154 16.47 20.60 -16.43
CA ALA A 154 17.73 20.98 -17.01
C ALA A 154 18.25 22.16 -16.17
N GLY A 155 19.16 21.87 -15.24
CA GLY A 155 19.92 22.87 -14.49
C GLY A 155 20.77 23.75 -15.39
#